data_AF-A0AAD4Y6U5-F1
#
_entry.id   AF-A0AAD4Y6U5-F1
#
_cell.length_a   1.000
_cell.length_b   1.000
_cell.length_c   1.000
_cell.angle_alpha   90.00
_cell.angle_beta   90.00
_cell.angle_gamma   90.00
#
_symmetry.space_group_name_H-M   'P 1'
#
loop_
_entity.id
_entity.type
_entity.pdbx_description
1 polymer ?
#
loop_
_entity_poly.entity_id
_entity_poly.type
_entity_poly.pdbx_seq_one_letter_code
_entity_poly.pdbx_strand_id
1 'polypeptide(L)'
;MRTPAPPPRSAEDGLLRCKQLTVLLDWAGQFEAESRQSDEAVAFSVLLGDLNFDNCSLDHQQEQEHQFFSCFRDPCRLGTRREQPWALGTLLRPSELRRSVACSPEMLRRALEQKKGRRRYLAGPPRGGPPAESWRGRRLDYITYRSTPGGLLSPEVEQVTFSTALAGLTDHLAVGLRLRVSTSS
;
A
#
# COMPACT_ATOMS: atom_id res chain seq x y z
N MET A 1 -2.88 3.84 -35.29
CA MET A 1 -3.37 4.90 -34.37
C MET A 1 -2.71 4.71 -33.02
N ARG A 2 -1.85 5.64 -32.57
CA ARG A 2 -1.40 5.66 -31.16
C ARG A 2 -2.53 6.28 -30.35
N THR A 3 -3.03 5.59 -29.34
CA THR A 3 -3.90 6.19 -28.33
C THR A 3 -3.14 7.36 -27.67
N PRO A 4 -3.74 8.54 -27.52
CA PRO A 4 -3.12 9.61 -26.78
C PRO A 4 -2.88 9.14 -25.34
N ALA A 5 -1.71 9.50 -24.78
CA ALA A 5 -1.44 9.26 -23.37
C ALA A 5 -2.55 9.93 -22.54
N PRO A 6 -3.08 9.28 -21.49
CA PRO A 6 -4.03 9.92 -20.59
C PRO A 6 -3.42 11.23 -20.06
N PRO A 7 -4.22 12.28 -19.85
CA PRO A 7 -3.73 13.53 -19.31
C PRO A 7 -2.98 13.26 -18.00
N PRO A 8 -1.92 14.03 -17.70
CA PRO A 8 -1.22 13.89 -16.42
C PRO A 8 -2.25 14.05 -15.29
N ARG A 9 -2.33 13.05 -14.41
CA ARG A 9 -3.12 13.13 -13.17
C ARG A 9 -2.69 14.40 -12.43
N SER A 10 -3.63 15.34 -12.28
CA SER A 10 -3.31 16.73 -11.94
C SER A 10 -2.96 16.85 -10.46
N ALA A 11 -2.36 17.98 -10.06
CA ALA A 11 -2.16 18.29 -8.64
C ALA A 11 -3.48 18.30 -7.85
N GLU A 12 -4.62 18.46 -8.53
CA GLU A 12 -5.96 18.41 -7.95
C GLU A 12 -6.32 17.00 -7.49
N ASP A 13 -5.88 15.95 -8.21
CA ASP A 13 -6.09 14.57 -7.80
C ASP A 13 -5.41 14.26 -6.45
N GLY A 14 -4.22 14.83 -6.23
CA GLY A 14 -3.49 14.67 -4.96
C GLY A 14 -4.20 15.37 -3.80
N LEU A 15 -4.67 16.60 -4.02
CA LEU A 15 -5.49 17.34 -3.05
C LEU A 15 -6.80 16.60 -2.73
N LEU A 16 -7.45 16.02 -3.73
CA LEU A 16 -8.66 15.23 -3.54
C LEU A 16 -8.39 14.00 -2.67
N ARG A 17 -7.32 13.24 -2.96
CA ARG A 17 -6.92 12.08 -2.13
C ARG A 17 -6.57 12.49 -0.71
N CYS A 18 -5.89 13.60 -0.48
CA CYS A 18 -5.65 14.12 0.88
C CYS A 18 -6.96 14.43 1.62
N LYS A 19 -7.95 15.04 0.95
CA LYS A 19 -9.28 15.25 1.54
C LYS A 19 -9.97 13.93 1.87
N GLN A 20 -9.91 12.95 0.98
CA GLN A 20 -10.46 11.61 1.22
C GLN A 20 -9.80 10.93 2.43
N LEU A 21 -8.46 11.04 2.58
CA LEU A 21 -7.76 10.51 3.75
C LEU A 21 -8.14 11.22 5.05
N THR A 22 -8.38 12.53 5.01
CA THR A 22 -8.87 13.29 6.17
C THR A 22 -10.24 12.78 6.60
N VAL A 23 -11.19 12.70 5.66
CA VAL A 23 -12.54 12.20 5.93
C VAL A 23 -12.52 10.75 6.42
N LEU A 24 -11.64 9.90 5.89
CA LEU A 24 -11.45 8.53 6.36
C LEU A 24 -11.03 8.48 7.84
N LEU A 25 -10.13 9.36 8.28
CA LEU A 25 -9.72 9.43 9.68
C LEU A 25 -10.86 9.90 10.58
N ASP A 26 -11.63 10.91 10.13
CA ASP A 26 -12.78 11.44 10.89
C ASP A 26 -13.84 10.34 11.07
N TRP A 27 -14.17 9.60 10.00
CA TRP A 27 -15.10 8.49 10.06
C TRP A 27 -14.61 7.33 10.92
N ALA A 28 -13.31 6.99 10.85
CA ALA A 28 -12.74 5.97 11.72
C ALA A 28 -12.84 6.38 13.20
N GLY A 29 -12.54 7.65 13.52
CA GLY A 29 -12.65 8.18 14.87
C GLY A 29 -14.09 8.23 15.37
N GLN A 30 -15.04 8.63 14.53
CA GLN A 30 -16.46 8.63 14.86
C GLN A 30 -16.98 7.21 15.11
N PHE A 31 -16.66 6.27 14.22
CA PHE A 31 -17.05 4.86 14.38
C PHE A 31 -16.52 4.29 15.70
N GLU A 32 -15.24 4.50 15.99
CA GLU A 32 -14.64 4.04 17.25
C GLU A 32 -15.28 4.69 18.48
N ALA A 33 -15.63 5.98 18.42
CA ALA A 33 -16.28 6.68 19.53
C ALA A 33 -17.71 6.18 19.77
N GLU A 34 -18.45 5.89 18.71
CA GLU A 34 -19.83 5.41 18.77
C GLU A 34 -19.93 3.92 19.14
N SER A 35 -18.91 3.12 18.79
CA SER A 35 -18.92 1.67 19.02
C SER A 35 -18.29 1.23 20.33
N ARG A 36 -17.55 2.11 21.03
CA ARG A 36 -16.71 1.72 22.18
C ARG A 36 -17.54 1.40 23.42
N GLN A 37 -17.26 0.25 24.03
CA GLN A 37 -17.77 -0.10 25.36
C GLN A 37 -16.69 0.08 26.45
N SER A 38 -17.13 0.28 27.69
CA SER A 38 -16.24 0.65 28.82
C SER A 38 -15.33 -0.48 29.28
N ASP A 39 -15.68 -1.73 29.01
CA ASP A 39 -15.01 -2.95 29.44
C ASP A 39 -14.24 -3.68 28.32
N GLU A 40 -14.20 -3.09 27.11
CA GLU A 40 -13.51 -3.67 25.97
C GLU A 40 -12.01 -3.30 25.92
N ALA A 41 -11.18 -4.29 25.60
CA ALA A 41 -9.79 -4.10 25.24
C ALA A 41 -9.62 -4.26 23.71
N VAL A 42 -9.26 -3.19 23.02
CA VAL A 42 -9.05 -3.20 21.57
C VAL A 42 -7.73 -3.92 21.24
N ALA A 43 -7.83 -5.08 20.60
CA ALA A 43 -6.66 -5.88 20.20
C ALA A 43 -5.88 -5.27 19.03
N PHE A 44 -6.59 -4.69 18.05
CA PHE A 44 -6.01 -4.00 16.90
C PHE A 44 -7.02 -3.03 16.27
N SER A 45 -6.51 -2.01 15.59
CA SER A 45 -7.28 -1.12 14.69
C SER A 45 -6.48 -1.02 13.38
N VAL A 46 -7.11 -1.42 12.27
CA VAL A 46 -6.46 -1.60 10.97
C VAL A 46 -7.29 -0.90 9.90
N LEU A 47 -6.62 -0.15 9.02
CA LEU A 47 -7.20 0.40 7.80
C LEU A 47 -6.46 -0.18 6.59
N LEU A 48 -7.20 -0.65 5.60
CA LEU A 48 -6.62 -1.21 4.39
C LEU A 48 -7.44 -0.87 3.15
N GLY A 49 -6.77 -0.87 2.00
CA GLY A 49 -7.40 -0.65 0.70
C GLY A 49 -6.43 -0.09 -0.34
N ASP A 50 -6.96 0.10 -1.54
CA ASP A 50 -6.27 0.82 -2.62
C ASP A 50 -6.43 2.33 -2.42
N LEU A 51 -5.34 2.99 -2.04
CA LEU A 51 -5.31 4.43 -1.84
C LEU A 51 -4.95 5.21 -3.12
N ASN A 52 -4.62 4.51 -4.20
CA ASN A 52 -4.33 5.07 -5.53
C ASN A 52 -3.15 6.06 -5.61
N PHE A 53 -2.34 6.17 -4.56
CA PHE A 53 -1.05 6.87 -4.56
C PHE A 53 0.05 5.92 -4.08
N ASP A 54 1.31 6.19 -4.46
CA ASP A 54 2.44 5.38 -4.01
C ASP A 54 3.35 6.15 -3.05
N ASN A 55 4.24 5.43 -2.35
CA ASN A 55 5.26 6.00 -1.46
C ASN A 55 6.66 6.03 -2.10
N CYS A 56 6.78 6.28 -3.42
CA CYS A 56 8.10 6.33 -4.08
C CYS A 56 8.24 7.46 -5.13
N SER A 57 7.14 7.94 -5.69
CA SER A 57 7.11 8.98 -6.72
C SER A 57 7.01 10.37 -6.12
N LEU A 58 7.52 11.37 -6.86
CA LEU A 58 7.34 12.78 -6.51
C LEU A 58 5.89 13.24 -6.69
N ASP A 59 5.17 12.59 -7.60
CA ASP A 59 3.79 12.93 -7.95
C ASP A 59 2.80 12.83 -6.79
N HIS A 60 3.13 12.00 -5.79
CA HIS A 60 2.27 11.71 -4.64
C HIS A 60 2.80 12.28 -3.33
N GLN A 61 3.65 13.32 -3.37
CA GLN A 61 4.29 13.86 -2.17
C GLN A 61 3.28 14.32 -1.11
N GLN A 62 2.19 14.96 -1.53
CA GLN A 62 1.19 15.49 -0.58
C GLN A 62 0.51 14.36 0.19
N GLU A 63 0.09 13.31 -0.50
CA GLU A 63 -0.53 12.13 0.11
C GLU A 63 0.47 11.39 0.99
N GLN A 64 1.73 11.30 0.56
CA GLN A 64 2.79 10.67 1.35
C GLN A 64 3.04 11.41 2.66
N GLU A 65 2.89 12.73 2.72
CA GLU A 65 3.11 13.56 3.91
C GLU A 65 1.84 13.72 4.78
N HIS A 66 0.72 13.12 4.37
CA HIS A 66 -0.55 13.24 5.07
C HIS A 66 -0.50 12.64 6.49
N GLN A 67 -1.20 13.28 7.43
CA GLN A 67 -1.28 12.88 8.84
C GLN A 67 -1.80 11.46 9.09
N PHE A 68 -2.44 10.85 8.08
CA PHE A 68 -2.86 9.45 8.09
C PHE A 68 -1.74 8.51 8.52
N PHE A 69 -0.51 8.73 8.05
CA PHE A 69 0.63 7.89 8.41
C PHE A 69 1.18 8.13 9.82
N SER A 70 0.78 9.22 10.48
CA SER A 70 1.05 9.47 11.90
C SER A 70 0.03 8.77 12.79
N CYS A 71 -1.22 8.65 12.33
CA CYS A 71 -2.29 7.96 13.05
C CYS A 71 -2.26 6.44 12.85
N PHE A 72 -1.93 5.98 11.64
CA PHE A 72 -1.87 4.58 11.25
C PHE A 72 -0.51 4.27 10.62
N ARG A 73 0.23 3.37 11.26
CA ARG A 73 1.56 2.94 10.82
C ARG A 73 1.46 2.00 9.64
N ASP A 74 2.29 2.23 8.65
CA ASP A 74 2.48 1.33 7.51
C ASP A 74 3.76 0.49 7.71
N PRO A 75 3.67 -0.84 7.84
CA PRO A 75 4.83 -1.70 8.05
C PRO A 75 5.82 -1.69 6.88
N CYS A 76 5.36 -1.37 5.68
CA CYS A 76 6.19 -1.30 4.47
C CYS A 76 6.94 0.03 4.35
N ARG A 77 6.66 1.01 5.23
CA ARG A 77 7.14 2.39 5.11
C ARG A 77 8.21 2.70 6.16
N LEU A 78 9.37 3.20 5.69
CA LEU A 78 10.40 3.82 6.53
C LEU A 78 10.20 5.34 6.68
N GLY A 79 9.53 5.96 5.71
CA GLY A 79 9.23 7.40 5.70
C GLY A 79 8.71 7.85 4.33
N THR A 80 8.56 9.16 4.15
CA THR A 80 8.15 9.75 2.87
C THR A 80 9.12 9.36 1.77
N ARG A 81 8.61 8.76 0.69
CA ARG A 81 9.38 8.23 -0.45
C ARG A 81 10.37 7.11 -0.11
N ARG A 82 10.27 6.54 1.10
CA ARG A 82 11.19 5.54 1.62
C ARG A 82 10.42 4.30 2.04
N GLU A 83 10.41 3.32 1.15
CA GLU A 83 9.88 1.99 1.42
C GLU A 83 10.94 1.12 2.12
N GLN A 84 10.47 0.11 2.84
CA GLN A 84 11.31 -0.98 3.31
C GLN A 84 11.98 -1.68 2.12
N PRO A 85 13.24 -2.14 2.25
CA PRO A 85 13.95 -2.80 1.16
C PRO A 85 13.28 -4.08 0.64
N TRP A 86 12.40 -4.70 1.44
CA TRP A 86 11.65 -5.90 1.09
C TRP A 86 10.25 -5.59 0.53
N ALA A 87 9.75 -4.37 0.66
CA ALA A 87 8.42 -4.00 0.17
C ALA A 87 8.35 -4.07 -1.35
N LEU A 88 7.18 -4.44 -1.86
CA LEU A 88 6.92 -4.63 -3.28
C LEU A 88 5.80 -3.71 -3.75
N GLY A 89 5.90 -3.20 -4.97
CA GLY A 89 4.78 -2.57 -5.63
C GLY A 89 3.67 -3.57 -5.91
N THR A 90 2.44 -3.09 -5.82
CA THR A 90 1.24 -3.92 -5.90
C THR A 90 0.55 -3.78 -7.25
N LEU A 91 0.76 -2.67 -7.96
CA LEU A 91 0.20 -2.46 -9.28
C LEU A 91 1.05 -3.18 -10.35
N LEU A 92 0.42 -4.13 -11.05
CA LEU A 92 0.97 -4.80 -12.22
C LEU A 92 0.90 -3.91 -13.45
N ARG A 93 1.81 -4.12 -14.40
CA ARG A 93 1.85 -3.38 -15.65
C ARG A 93 0.73 -3.86 -16.58
N PRO A 94 -0.23 -3.00 -16.99
CA PRO A 94 -1.35 -3.43 -17.83
C PRO A 94 -0.94 -4.11 -19.14
N SER A 95 0.15 -3.65 -19.76
CA SER A 95 0.67 -4.21 -21.02
C SER A 95 1.22 -5.63 -20.89
N GLU A 96 1.55 -6.09 -19.69
CA GLU A 96 2.11 -7.43 -19.46
C GLU A 96 1.10 -8.42 -18.86
N LEU A 97 -0.12 -8.00 -18.51
CA LEU A 97 -1.11 -8.83 -17.80
C LEU A 97 -1.50 -10.10 -18.56
N ARG A 98 -1.49 -10.07 -19.90
CA ARG A 98 -1.86 -11.20 -20.75
C ARG A 98 -0.69 -12.17 -21.03
N ARG A 99 0.50 -11.89 -20.50
CA ARG A 99 1.65 -12.79 -20.65
C ARG A 99 1.46 -14.00 -19.76
N SER A 100 1.84 -15.18 -20.25
CA SER A 100 1.76 -16.45 -19.49
C SER A 100 2.37 -16.34 -18.09
N VAL A 101 3.50 -15.63 -17.97
CA VAL A 101 4.16 -15.37 -16.67
C VAL A 101 3.26 -14.57 -15.73
N ALA A 102 2.53 -13.57 -16.22
CA ALA A 102 1.66 -12.72 -15.41
C ALA A 102 0.31 -13.39 -15.09
N CYS A 103 -0.05 -14.46 -15.81
CA CYS A 103 -1.26 -15.26 -15.56
C CYS A 103 -1.01 -16.50 -14.69
N SER A 104 0.23 -16.81 -14.30
CA SER A 104 0.55 -17.93 -13.41
C SER A 104 1.04 -17.38 -12.06
N PRO A 105 0.39 -17.74 -10.93
CA PRO A 105 0.83 -17.34 -9.60
C PRO A 105 2.30 -17.63 -9.33
N GLU A 106 2.75 -18.85 -9.60
CA GLU A 106 4.12 -19.29 -9.34
C GLU A 106 5.13 -18.58 -10.24
N MET A 107 4.83 -18.43 -11.53
CA MET A 107 5.73 -17.77 -12.46
C MET A 107 5.84 -16.28 -12.17
N LEU A 108 4.72 -15.62 -11.85
CA LEU A 108 4.71 -14.21 -11.45
C LEU A 108 5.52 -14.02 -10.16
N ARG A 109 5.33 -14.86 -9.14
CA ARG A 109 6.13 -14.81 -7.90
C ARG A 109 7.62 -14.85 -8.18
N ARG A 110 8.08 -15.86 -8.94
CA ARG A 110 9.49 -16.02 -9.32
C ARG A 110 10.01 -14.82 -10.11
N ALA A 111 9.19 -14.24 -10.99
CA ALA A 111 9.58 -13.05 -11.73
C ALA A 111 9.76 -11.84 -10.79
N LEU A 112 8.88 -11.66 -9.80
CA LEU A 112 8.91 -10.53 -8.87
C LEU A 112 10.05 -10.62 -7.84
N GLU A 113 10.61 -11.80 -7.59
CA GLU A 113 11.86 -11.97 -6.82
C GLU A 113 13.07 -11.34 -7.54
N GLN A 114 13.03 -11.25 -8.87
CA GLN A 114 14.14 -10.77 -9.70
C GLN A 114 13.98 -9.29 -10.10
N LYS A 115 15.06 -8.50 -10.07
CA LYS A 115 15.05 -7.06 -10.45
C LYS A 115 14.51 -6.86 -11.87
N LYS A 116 14.92 -7.72 -12.83
CA LYS A 116 14.46 -7.67 -14.22
C LYS A 116 12.96 -7.99 -14.34
N GLY A 117 12.46 -8.95 -13.58
CA GLY A 117 11.05 -9.29 -13.60
C GLY A 117 10.19 -8.20 -12.97
N ARG A 118 10.60 -7.60 -11.84
CA ARG A 118 9.93 -6.40 -11.28
C ARG A 118 9.85 -5.27 -12.29
N ARG A 119 10.96 -4.95 -12.99
CA ARG A 119 11.00 -3.93 -14.05
C ARG A 119 10.12 -4.24 -15.25
N ARG A 120 9.75 -5.50 -15.46
CA ARG A 120 8.86 -5.91 -16.54
C ARG A 120 7.40 -5.87 -16.10
N TYR A 121 7.08 -6.52 -14.98
CA TYR A 121 5.71 -6.84 -14.59
C TYR A 121 5.09 -5.82 -13.63
N LEU A 122 5.86 -4.98 -12.95
CA LEU A 122 5.31 -3.92 -12.09
C LEU A 122 5.17 -2.59 -12.85
N ALA A 123 4.13 -1.85 -12.51
CA ALA A 123 3.87 -0.52 -13.05
C ALA A 123 4.94 0.47 -12.57
N GLY A 124 5.55 1.19 -13.53
CA GLY A 124 6.54 2.24 -13.30
C GLY A 124 5.93 3.54 -12.77
N PRO A 125 6.76 4.56 -12.48
CA PRO A 125 6.31 5.87 -12.02
C PRO A 125 5.21 6.49 -12.91
N PRO A 126 4.25 7.25 -12.36
CA PRO A 126 3.08 7.76 -13.10
C PRO A 126 3.43 8.56 -14.35
N ARG A 127 4.39 9.49 -14.25
CA ARG A 127 4.83 10.34 -15.37
C ARG A 127 5.87 9.69 -16.28
N GLY A 128 6.15 8.40 -16.11
CA GLY A 128 7.29 7.76 -16.74
C GLY A 128 8.61 8.27 -16.17
N GLY A 129 9.72 7.76 -16.71
CA GLY A 129 11.06 8.06 -16.23
C GLY A 129 11.75 6.85 -15.59
N PRO A 130 13.09 6.92 -15.42
CA PRO A 130 13.85 5.82 -14.88
C PRO A 130 13.47 5.62 -13.41
N PRO A 131 13.06 4.40 -13.02
CA PRO A 131 12.86 4.10 -11.61
C PRO A 131 14.20 4.20 -10.86
N ALA A 132 14.15 4.62 -9.59
CA ALA A 132 15.31 4.60 -8.70
C ALA A 132 15.95 3.20 -8.66
N GLU A 133 17.22 3.10 -8.31
CA GLU A 133 17.91 1.80 -8.32
C GLU A 133 17.29 0.79 -7.36
N SER A 134 16.85 1.26 -6.19
CA SER A 134 16.14 0.51 -5.15
C SER A 134 14.66 0.26 -5.45
N TRP A 135 14.15 0.74 -6.58
CA TRP A 135 12.73 0.67 -6.91
C TRP A 135 12.24 -0.78 -7.07
N ARG A 136 11.08 -1.05 -6.47
CA ARG A 136 10.43 -2.36 -6.45
C ARG A 136 8.97 -2.31 -6.88
N GLY A 137 8.57 -1.30 -7.65
CA GLY A 137 7.19 -1.12 -8.11
C GLY A 137 6.45 0.00 -7.37
N ARG A 138 5.28 0.39 -7.89
CA ARG A 138 4.34 1.29 -7.21
C ARG A 138 3.41 0.49 -6.31
N ARG A 139 3.48 0.74 -5.00
CA ARG A 139 2.58 0.15 -4.01
C ARG A 139 1.43 1.11 -3.77
N LEU A 140 0.23 0.72 -4.21
CA LEU A 140 -1.00 1.51 -4.07
C LEU A 140 -1.96 0.91 -3.04
N ASP A 141 -1.79 -0.38 -2.76
CA ASP A 141 -2.57 -1.12 -1.79
C ASP A 141 -1.85 -1.10 -0.43
N TYR A 142 -2.52 -0.54 0.57
CA TYR A 142 -1.99 -0.33 1.90
C TYR A 142 -2.72 -1.23 2.90
N ILE A 143 -1.99 -1.71 3.90
CA ILE A 143 -2.54 -2.21 5.16
C ILE A 143 -1.79 -1.48 6.26
N THR A 144 -2.48 -0.61 6.98
CA THR A 144 -1.94 0.21 8.06
C THR A 144 -2.63 -0.14 9.37
N TYR A 145 -1.93 0.06 10.48
CA TYR A 145 -2.44 -0.30 11.80
C TYR A 145 -2.11 0.78 12.82
N ARG A 146 -2.99 0.96 13.80
CA ARG A 146 -2.73 1.87 14.91
C ARG A 146 -1.91 1.15 15.98
N SER A 147 -0.84 1.79 16.44
CA SER A 147 -0.21 1.42 17.70
C SER A 147 -0.90 2.20 18.81
N THR A 148 -1.21 1.55 19.92
CA THR A 148 -1.77 2.15 21.14
C THR A 148 -0.72 2.14 22.24
N PRO A 149 0.17 3.15 22.31
CA PRO A 149 1.11 3.26 23.42
C PRO A 149 0.35 3.28 24.76
N GLY A 150 0.75 2.42 25.70
CA GLY A 150 0.10 2.32 27.01
C GLY A 150 -1.26 1.61 27.02
N GLY A 151 -1.70 1.03 25.89
CA GLY A 151 -2.86 0.14 25.88
C GLY A 151 -2.57 -1.19 26.57
N LEU A 152 -3.61 -1.86 27.09
CA LEU A 152 -3.47 -3.20 27.71
C LEU A 152 -2.94 -4.24 26.71
N LEU A 153 -3.29 -4.09 25.44
CA LEU A 153 -2.87 -4.96 24.35
C LEU A 153 -1.95 -4.20 23.40
N SER A 154 -0.90 -4.89 22.94
CA SER A 154 0.08 -4.38 21.98
C SER A 154 0.09 -5.25 20.72
N PRO A 155 -0.41 -4.75 19.58
CA PRO A 155 -0.28 -5.43 18.30
C PRO A 155 1.11 -5.20 17.69
N GLU A 156 1.78 -6.29 17.37
CA GLU A 156 3.07 -6.30 16.68
C GLU A 156 2.97 -6.97 15.31
N VAL A 157 3.70 -6.43 14.34
CA VAL A 157 3.75 -6.98 12.98
C VAL A 157 4.59 -8.25 12.98
N GLU A 158 3.94 -9.39 12.75
CA GLU A 158 4.63 -10.68 12.60
C GLU A 158 5.02 -10.92 11.15
N GLN A 159 4.13 -10.59 10.20
CA GLN A 159 4.38 -10.86 8.79
C GLN A 159 3.59 -9.91 7.87
N VAL A 160 4.24 -9.47 6.79
CA VAL A 160 3.57 -8.86 5.63
C VAL A 160 3.76 -9.78 4.42
N THR A 161 2.71 -9.95 3.62
CA THR A 161 2.72 -10.80 2.43
C THR A 161 2.24 -10.04 1.19
N PHE A 162 2.90 -10.30 0.06
CA PHE A 162 2.47 -9.86 -1.27
C PHE A 162 2.14 -11.12 -2.07
N SER A 163 0.86 -11.34 -2.32
CA SER A 163 0.34 -12.57 -2.93
C SER A 163 0.12 -12.41 -4.43
N THR A 164 0.60 -13.42 -5.16
CA THR A 164 0.41 -13.57 -6.61
C THR A 164 -0.71 -14.57 -6.93
N ALA A 165 -1.47 -15.04 -5.93
CA ALA A 165 -2.51 -16.05 -6.09
C ALA A 165 -3.61 -15.64 -7.09
N LEU A 166 -3.80 -14.34 -7.31
CA LEU A 166 -4.79 -13.79 -8.25
C LEU A 166 -4.18 -13.40 -9.62
N ALA A 167 -2.99 -13.92 -9.94
CA ALA A 167 -2.35 -13.71 -11.24
C ALA A 167 -3.32 -14.04 -12.39
N GLY A 168 -3.44 -13.12 -13.35
CA GLY A 168 -4.36 -13.23 -14.49
C GLY A 168 -5.82 -12.86 -14.21
N LEU A 169 -6.21 -12.61 -12.97
CA LEU A 169 -7.58 -12.24 -12.57
C LEU A 169 -7.74 -10.75 -12.25
N THR A 170 -6.64 -10.09 -11.88
CA THR A 170 -6.59 -8.67 -11.52
C THR A 170 -5.22 -8.09 -11.88
N ASP A 171 -5.12 -6.78 -11.93
CA ASP A 171 -3.88 -6.02 -12.08
C ASP A 171 -3.26 -5.58 -10.75
N HIS A 172 -3.82 -6.01 -9.61
CA HIS A 172 -3.24 -5.76 -8.29
C HIS A 172 -2.75 -7.04 -7.61
N LEU A 173 -1.64 -6.96 -6.88
CA LEU A 173 -1.23 -7.99 -5.93
C LEU A 173 -2.04 -7.84 -4.65
N ALA A 174 -2.56 -8.95 -4.12
CA ALA A 174 -3.19 -8.94 -2.80
C ALA A 174 -2.12 -8.77 -1.71
N VAL A 175 -2.39 -7.91 -0.74
CA VAL A 175 -1.52 -7.69 0.42
C VAL A 175 -2.14 -8.35 1.64
N GLY A 176 -1.33 -8.94 2.50
CA GLY A 176 -1.78 -9.52 3.77
C GLY A 176 -0.90 -9.09 4.94
N LEU A 177 -1.50 -8.89 6.10
CA LEU A 177 -0.84 -8.52 7.35
C LEU A 177 -1.21 -9.54 8.45
N ARG A 178 -0.20 -10.05 9.14
CA ARG A 178 -0.36 -10.82 10.38
C ARG A 178 0.12 -9.99 11.56
N LEU A 179 -0.77 -9.80 12.52
CA LEU A 179 -0.48 -9.15 13.80
C LEU A 179 -0.45 -10.19 14.91
N ARG A 180 0.62 -10.18 15.70
CA ARG A 180 0.69 -10.89 16.98
C ARG A 180 0.27 -9.90 18.06
N VAL A 181 -0.74 -10.27 18.86
CA VAL A 181 -1.21 -9.43 19.96
C VAL A 181 -0.77 -10.04 21.28
N SER A 182 -0.12 -9.25 22.12
CA SER A 182 0.27 -9.63 23.48
C SER A 182 -0.18 -8.57 24.48
N THR A 183 -0.33 -8.97 25.75
CA THR A 183 -0.52 -8.02 26.84
C THR A 183 0.72 -7.16 26.99
N SER A 184 0.53 -5.85 27.10
CA SER A 184 1.61 -4.91 27.38
C SER A 184 2.20 -5.19 28.76
N SER A 185 3.52 -5.31 28.84
CA SER A 185 4.28 -5.46 30.09
C SER A 185 4.38 -4.16 30.87
#